data_AF-A0A2E6DXM4-F1
#
_entry.id   AF-A0A2E6DXM4-F1
#
_cell.length_a   1.000
_cell.length_b   1.000
_cell.length_c   1.000
_cell.angle_alpha   90.00
_cell.angle_beta   90.00
_cell.angle_gamma   90.00
#
_symmetry.space_group_name_H-M   'P 1'
#
loop_
_entity.id
_entity.type
_entity.pdbx_description
1 polymer ?
#
loop_
_entity_poly.entity_id
_entity_poly.type
_entity_poly.pdbx_seq_one_letter_code
_entity_poly.pdbx_strand_id
1 'polypeptide(L)'
;MLSKLKNKIIFIYSLKYIFLILFFILLNYKLSFSDENLCKDHKKLNSETEIGCYEKRVIGVLLLYDSEIKLDKEWIKNINLRFEEINKFYYKNFKIEWRVDSFQKFEFDKNIDNLSSLFSMHKEEISSLTDNLKAEVVLGLIDRDIKGIGIASTFSNVLMVVDPFKLENFNSSVVIAHELGHLFGAWHTQRKNDFMLFSGANKLLGSNESNAILKLMRNYNFKPSTIINDETILKRISRLYNRHHAKGEIDPVARLLTDEGKNLYHNKQYNAAIKMLKRSNKYYGRWGKTRMILSKSYYENNLLEDSFTEYTRAVFFGSKPDKHHEKKLEKKFIDLQKIDPTISNPFNINN
;
A
#
# COMPACT_ATOMS: atom_id res chain seq x y z
N MET A 1 21.64 72.81 14.44
CA MET A 1 21.86 72.45 13.02
C MET A 1 22.30 70.98 12.83
N LEU A 2 23.04 70.39 13.77
CA LEU A 2 23.52 68.98 13.70
C LEU A 2 22.44 67.88 13.88
N SER A 3 21.32 68.15 14.58
CA SER A 3 20.27 67.13 14.79
C SER A 3 19.43 66.84 13.53
N LYS A 4 19.24 67.83 12.65
CA LYS A 4 18.54 67.64 11.36
C LYS A 4 19.34 66.82 10.35
N LEU A 5 20.69 66.82 10.44
CA LEU A 5 21.54 65.99 9.57
C LEU A 5 21.51 64.51 9.97
N LYS A 6 21.53 64.19 11.28
CA LYS A 6 21.45 62.80 11.76
C LYS A 6 20.15 62.11 11.33
N ASN A 7 19.01 62.81 11.44
CA ASN A 7 17.71 62.24 11.02
C ASN A 7 17.60 62.06 9.50
N LYS A 8 18.22 62.94 8.69
CA LYS A 8 18.28 62.76 7.24
C LYS A 8 19.11 61.55 6.82
N ILE A 9 20.24 61.30 7.49
CA ILE A 9 21.10 60.15 7.19
C ILE A 9 20.39 58.83 7.56
N ILE A 10 19.75 58.76 8.72
CA ILE A 10 18.98 57.56 9.14
C ILE A 10 17.83 57.27 8.17
N PHE A 11 17.13 58.32 7.69
CA PHE A 11 16.03 58.17 6.73
C PHE A 11 16.50 57.71 5.33
N ILE A 12 17.69 58.13 4.88
CA ILE A 12 18.25 57.68 3.60
C ILE A 12 18.70 56.21 3.67
N TYR A 13 19.25 55.77 4.80
CA TYR A 13 19.63 54.37 5.00
C TYR A 13 18.41 53.44 5.09
N SER A 14 17.30 53.87 5.72
CA SER A 14 16.07 53.08 5.78
C SER A 14 15.38 52.98 4.42
N LEU A 15 15.37 54.06 3.62
CA LEU A 15 14.79 54.03 2.26
C LEU A 15 15.57 53.09 1.31
N LYS A 16 16.91 53.07 1.40
CA LYS A 16 17.74 52.13 0.62
C LYS A 16 17.45 50.68 0.99
N TYR A 17 17.25 50.38 2.27
CA TYR A 17 16.91 49.03 2.72
C TYR A 17 15.54 48.58 2.22
N ILE A 18 14.54 49.47 2.25
CA ILE A 18 13.20 49.18 1.71
C ILE A 18 13.25 48.94 0.19
N PHE A 19 14.03 49.72 -0.55
CA PHE A 19 14.22 49.51 -1.99
C PHE A 19 14.96 48.21 -2.30
N LEU A 20 15.94 47.81 -1.48
CA LEU A 20 16.65 46.54 -1.63
C LEU A 20 15.73 45.35 -1.38
N ILE A 21 14.87 45.42 -0.36
CA ILE A 21 13.89 44.39 -0.03
C ILE A 21 12.84 44.27 -1.15
N LEU A 22 12.31 45.40 -1.65
CA LEU A 22 11.39 45.41 -2.78
C LEU A 22 12.02 44.88 -4.07
N PHE A 23 13.29 45.21 -4.33
CA PHE A 23 14.04 44.67 -5.46
C PHE A 23 14.23 43.16 -5.35
N PHE A 24 14.55 42.63 -4.16
CA PHE A 24 14.61 41.18 -3.92
C PHE A 24 13.25 40.50 -4.06
N ILE A 25 12.16 41.13 -3.62
CA ILE A 25 10.81 40.58 -3.80
C ILE A 25 10.43 40.56 -5.29
N LEU A 26 10.75 41.60 -6.05
CA LEU A 26 10.51 41.68 -7.50
C LEU A 26 11.41 40.73 -8.31
N LEU A 27 12.67 40.51 -7.90
CA LEU A 27 13.55 39.52 -8.52
C LEU A 27 13.01 38.10 -8.30
N ASN A 28 12.53 37.81 -7.08
CA ASN A 28 11.88 36.53 -6.75
C ASN A 28 10.53 36.35 -7.46
N TYR A 29 9.78 37.43 -7.73
CA TYR A 29 8.52 37.34 -8.47
C TYR A 29 8.74 37.07 -9.97
N LYS A 30 9.79 37.65 -10.58
CA LYS A 30 10.15 37.38 -11.99
C LYS A 30 10.80 36.01 -12.20
N LEU A 31 11.45 35.43 -11.19
CA LEU A 31 11.94 34.04 -11.20
C LEU A 31 10.83 32.99 -11.03
N SER A 32 9.58 33.41 -10.79
CA SER A 32 8.42 32.52 -10.64
C SER A 32 7.62 32.33 -11.94
N PHE A 33 7.96 33.04 -13.01
CA PHE A 33 7.26 33.00 -14.30
C PHE A 33 8.21 32.97 -15.51
N SER A 34 9.04 31.93 -15.59
CA SER A 34 9.36 31.27 -16.85
C SER A 34 10.05 29.96 -16.51
N ASP A 35 9.53 28.83 -16.99
CA ASP A 35 10.33 27.77 -17.62
C ASP A 35 9.46 26.53 -17.87
N GLU A 36 8.67 26.59 -18.93
CA GLU A 36 8.05 25.40 -19.56
C GLU A 36 9.07 24.50 -20.29
N ASN A 37 10.39 24.70 -20.13
CA ASN A 37 11.41 23.99 -20.92
C ASN A 37 12.59 23.36 -20.13
N LEU A 38 12.51 23.23 -18.81
CA LEU A 38 13.68 22.83 -18.00
C LEU A 38 13.95 21.31 -17.86
N CYS A 39 13.16 20.43 -18.48
CA CYS A 39 13.34 18.99 -18.33
C CYS A 39 14.14 18.34 -19.49
N LYS A 40 15.15 19.02 -20.04
CA LYS A 40 16.21 18.40 -20.84
C LYS A 40 17.52 18.48 -20.04
N ASP A 41 18.15 17.33 -19.82
CA ASP A 41 19.53 17.17 -19.32
C ASP A 41 19.83 17.13 -17.81
N HIS A 42 19.09 16.33 -17.03
CA HIS A 42 19.60 15.90 -15.71
C HIS A 42 19.64 14.38 -15.53
N LYS A 43 20.66 13.75 -16.12
CA LYS A 43 21.24 12.50 -15.61
C LYS A 43 22.28 12.87 -14.55
N LYS A 44 22.03 12.45 -13.30
CA LYS A 44 22.82 12.65 -12.06
C LYS A 44 22.61 13.99 -11.35
N LEU A 45 21.95 13.97 -10.19
CA LEU A 45 22.58 14.40 -8.93
C LEU A 45 21.78 13.91 -7.71
N ASN A 46 22.51 13.55 -6.66
CA ASN A 46 22.01 13.30 -5.31
C ASN A 46 21.66 14.63 -4.60
N SER A 47 20.89 14.51 -3.51
CA SER A 47 20.65 15.49 -2.42
C SER A 47 19.45 16.44 -2.51
N GLU A 48 18.42 16.10 -1.72
CA GLU A 48 17.66 16.91 -0.74
C GLU A 48 16.93 18.21 -1.13
N THR A 49 16.87 18.60 -2.40
CA THR A 49 15.88 19.59 -2.88
C THR A 49 15.30 19.19 -4.24
N GLU A 50 14.57 18.07 -4.30
CA GLU A 50 13.88 17.67 -5.53
C GLU A 50 12.58 18.48 -5.75
N ILE A 51 12.69 19.64 -6.40
CA ILE A 51 11.68 20.02 -7.40
C ILE A 51 11.94 19.09 -8.59
N GLY A 52 11.56 17.82 -8.44
CA GLY A 52 11.86 16.78 -9.41
C GLY A 52 11.02 16.96 -10.67
N CYS A 53 11.67 17.27 -11.79
CA CYS A 53 11.19 16.94 -13.14
C CYS A 53 11.08 15.40 -13.23
N TYR A 54 10.09 14.78 -12.59
CA TYR A 54 9.86 13.35 -12.74
C TYR A 54 9.28 13.09 -14.14
N GLU A 55 10.03 12.38 -15.00
CA GLU A 55 9.54 11.93 -16.31
C GLU A 55 8.25 11.14 -16.15
N LYS A 56 7.18 11.47 -16.90
CA LYS A 56 5.87 10.81 -16.84
C LYS A 56 5.98 9.28 -16.78
N ARG A 57 5.35 8.67 -15.77
CA ARG A 57 5.26 7.22 -15.61
C ARG A 57 3.87 6.77 -16.03
N VAL A 58 3.79 6.01 -17.11
CA VAL A 58 2.54 5.37 -17.57
C VAL A 58 2.47 3.97 -17.00
N ILE A 59 1.35 3.59 -16.39
CA ILE A 59 1.11 2.26 -15.81
C ILE A 59 -0.09 1.65 -16.52
N GLY A 60 0.11 0.50 -17.15
CA GLY A 60 -0.92 -0.23 -17.86
C GLY A 60 -1.85 -0.98 -16.92
N VAL A 61 -3.16 -0.92 -17.17
CA VAL A 61 -4.21 -1.60 -16.42
C VAL A 61 -4.94 -2.59 -17.32
N LEU A 62 -4.98 -3.85 -16.93
CA LEU A 62 -5.91 -4.85 -17.44
C LEU A 62 -7.20 -4.72 -16.65
N LEU A 63 -8.31 -4.45 -17.33
CA LEU A 63 -9.62 -4.39 -16.69
C LEU A 63 -10.34 -5.73 -16.86
N LEU A 64 -10.68 -6.37 -15.75
CA LEU A 64 -11.53 -7.55 -15.70
C LEU A 64 -12.97 -7.17 -15.37
N TYR A 65 -13.92 -7.86 -16.00
CA TYR A 65 -15.35 -7.73 -15.73
C TYR A 65 -16.02 -9.10 -15.86
N ASP A 66 -17.18 -9.27 -15.22
CA ASP A 66 -17.87 -10.57 -15.21
C ASP A 66 -18.17 -11.05 -16.64
N SER A 67 -17.88 -12.33 -16.89
CA SER A 67 -18.02 -13.01 -18.17
C SER A 67 -19.41 -12.91 -18.80
N GLU A 68 -20.46 -12.84 -18.00
CA GLU A 68 -21.85 -12.76 -18.46
C GLU A 68 -22.25 -11.37 -18.93
N ILE A 69 -21.46 -10.34 -18.58
CA ILE A 69 -21.79 -8.97 -18.89
C ILE A 69 -21.29 -8.60 -20.29
N LYS A 70 -22.11 -7.80 -20.97
CA LYS A 70 -21.71 -7.14 -22.21
C LYS A 70 -21.28 -5.72 -21.88
N LEU A 71 -20.02 -5.40 -22.13
CA LEU A 71 -19.53 -4.02 -22.10
C LEU A 71 -20.28 -3.19 -23.14
N ASP A 72 -21.08 -2.24 -22.68
CA ASP A 72 -21.77 -1.28 -23.51
C ASP A 72 -20.95 0.03 -23.65
N LYS A 73 -21.36 0.88 -24.59
CA LYS A 73 -20.64 2.13 -24.89
C LYS A 73 -20.69 3.13 -23.73
N GLU A 74 -21.76 3.09 -22.94
CA GLU A 74 -21.95 4.01 -21.82
C GLU A 74 -21.02 3.64 -20.66
N TRP A 75 -20.91 2.36 -20.33
CA TRP A 75 -19.98 1.89 -19.31
C TRP A 75 -18.52 2.17 -19.69
N ILE A 76 -18.14 1.95 -20.96
CA ILE A 76 -16.79 2.31 -21.45
C ILE A 76 -16.54 3.82 -21.28
N LYS A 77 -17.53 4.66 -21.60
CA LYS A 77 -17.44 6.11 -21.40
C LYS A 77 -17.26 6.45 -19.92
N ASN A 78 -18.01 5.81 -19.03
CA ASN A 78 -17.89 6.00 -17.59
C ASN A 78 -16.51 5.60 -17.08
N ILE A 79 -15.99 4.43 -17.48
CA ILE A 79 -14.63 3.97 -17.17
C ILE A 79 -13.60 5.03 -17.58
N ASN A 80 -13.66 5.52 -18.82
CA ASN A 80 -12.73 6.54 -19.30
C ASN A 80 -12.80 7.83 -18.46
N LEU A 81 -14.01 8.30 -18.16
CA LEU A 81 -14.22 9.48 -17.30
C LEU A 81 -13.61 9.29 -15.89
N ARG A 82 -13.76 8.11 -15.28
CA ARG A 82 -13.14 7.84 -13.97
C ARG A 82 -11.62 7.86 -14.06
N PHE A 83 -11.04 7.24 -15.08
CA PHE A 83 -9.58 7.26 -15.29
C PHE A 83 -9.05 8.67 -15.59
N GLU A 84 -9.81 9.53 -16.29
CA GLU A 84 -9.45 10.95 -16.45
C GLU A 84 -9.38 11.70 -15.11
N GLU A 85 -10.36 11.50 -14.23
CA GLU A 85 -10.40 12.12 -12.90
C GLU A 85 -9.25 11.62 -12.02
N ILE A 86 -9.00 10.31 -12.00
CA ILE A 86 -7.89 9.67 -11.30
C ILE A 86 -6.56 10.22 -11.84
N ASN A 87 -6.40 10.29 -13.16
CA ASN A 87 -5.16 10.78 -13.78
C ASN A 87 -4.92 12.26 -13.52
N LYS A 88 -5.96 13.12 -13.47
CA LYS A 88 -5.80 14.52 -13.03
C LYS A 88 -5.17 14.59 -11.64
N PHE A 89 -5.59 13.73 -10.71
CA PHE A 89 -5.02 13.65 -9.36
C PHE A 89 -3.60 13.06 -9.36
N TYR A 90 -3.42 11.86 -9.92
CA TYR A 90 -2.13 11.16 -9.89
C TYR A 90 -1.04 11.87 -10.70
N TYR A 91 -1.38 12.43 -11.87
CA TYR A 91 -0.41 13.13 -12.70
C TYR A 91 0.05 14.43 -12.06
N LYS A 92 -0.89 15.23 -11.52
CA LYS A 92 -0.56 16.50 -10.86
C LYS A 92 0.38 16.30 -9.66
N ASN A 93 0.15 15.26 -8.85
CA ASN A 93 0.88 15.07 -7.61
C ASN A 93 2.14 14.19 -7.75
N PHE A 94 2.13 13.23 -8.68
CA PHE A 94 3.13 12.16 -8.76
C PHE A 94 3.68 11.93 -10.18
N LYS A 95 3.18 12.65 -11.20
CA LYS A 95 3.50 12.40 -12.61
C LYS A 95 3.24 10.94 -13.03
N ILE A 96 2.20 10.33 -12.46
CA ILE A 96 1.73 8.98 -12.81
C ILE A 96 0.49 9.11 -13.70
N GLU A 97 0.41 8.31 -14.74
CA GLU A 97 -0.77 8.13 -15.58
C GLU A 97 -1.14 6.65 -15.63
N TRP A 98 -2.37 6.34 -15.24
CA TRP A 98 -2.97 5.03 -15.38
C TRP A 98 -3.67 4.93 -16.74
N ARG A 99 -3.39 3.87 -17.49
CA ARG A 99 -3.99 3.64 -18.80
C ARG A 99 -4.61 2.26 -18.85
N VAL A 100 -5.90 2.18 -19.16
CA VAL A 100 -6.54 0.89 -19.48
C VAL A 100 -5.98 0.41 -20.81
N ASP A 101 -5.18 -0.66 -20.77
CA ASP A 101 -4.53 -1.22 -21.95
C ASP A 101 -5.43 -2.25 -22.65
N SER A 102 -6.23 -2.98 -21.88
CA SER A 102 -7.13 -4.02 -22.40
C SER A 102 -8.28 -4.34 -21.45
N PHE A 103 -9.33 -4.92 -22.01
CA PHE A 103 -10.51 -5.43 -21.30
C PHE A 103 -10.56 -6.95 -21.48
N GLN A 104 -10.89 -7.68 -20.43
CA GLN A 104 -11.00 -9.13 -20.47
C GLN A 104 -12.15 -9.62 -19.57
N LYS A 105 -12.89 -10.62 -20.06
CA LYS A 105 -13.91 -11.31 -19.28
C LYS A 105 -13.26 -12.21 -18.24
N PHE A 106 -13.86 -12.30 -17.06
CA PHE A 106 -13.42 -13.19 -15.99
C PHE A 106 -14.64 -13.80 -15.27
N GLU A 107 -14.54 -15.07 -14.88
CA GLU A 107 -15.60 -15.79 -14.19
C GLU A 107 -15.45 -15.62 -12.67
N PHE A 108 -16.06 -14.58 -12.11
CA PHE A 108 -16.07 -14.38 -10.67
C PHE A 108 -17.08 -15.33 -9.99
N ASP A 109 -16.69 -16.02 -8.91
CA ASP A 109 -17.57 -16.95 -8.20
C ASP A 109 -18.78 -16.23 -7.58
N LYS A 110 -19.96 -16.52 -8.12
CA LYS A 110 -21.21 -15.86 -7.74
C LYS A 110 -21.74 -16.27 -6.37
N ASN A 111 -21.28 -17.37 -5.80
CA ASN A 111 -21.73 -17.84 -4.49
C ASN A 111 -21.09 -17.07 -3.33
N ILE A 112 -20.09 -16.23 -3.60
CA ILE A 112 -19.40 -15.42 -2.60
C ILE A 112 -20.09 -14.05 -2.48
N ASP A 113 -20.58 -13.72 -1.28
CA ASP A 113 -21.30 -12.48 -0.95
C ASP A 113 -20.41 -11.36 -0.36
N ASN A 114 -19.11 -11.60 -0.27
CA ASN A 114 -18.13 -10.70 0.37
C ASN A 114 -16.89 -10.53 -0.51
N LEU A 115 -16.55 -9.27 -0.81
CA LEU A 115 -15.44 -8.90 -1.68
C LEU A 115 -14.09 -9.44 -1.18
N SER A 116 -13.86 -9.45 0.13
CA SER A 116 -12.60 -9.94 0.71
C SER A 116 -12.38 -11.44 0.48
N SER A 117 -13.45 -12.24 0.54
CA SER A 117 -13.41 -13.67 0.25
C SER A 117 -13.19 -13.91 -1.25
N LEU A 118 -13.89 -13.16 -2.10
CA LEU A 118 -13.78 -13.25 -3.55
C LEU A 118 -12.35 -12.90 -4.01
N PHE A 119 -11.81 -11.80 -3.49
CA PHE A 119 -10.43 -11.39 -3.73
C PHE A 119 -9.43 -12.45 -3.26
N SER A 120 -9.59 -12.98 -2.04
CA SER A 120 -8.69 -14.01 -1.51
C SER A 120 -8.67 -15.29 -2.34
N MET A 121 -9.80 -15.64 -2.97
CA MET A 121 -9.92 -16.81 -3.83
C MET A 121 -9.21 -16.61 -5.18
N HIS A 122 -9.42 -15.46 -5.82
CA HIS A 122 -9.00 -15.22 -7.21
C HIS A 122 -7.69 -14.44 -7.36
N LYS A 123 -7.15 -13.86 -6.28
CA LYS A 123 -5.97 -12.96 -6.35
C LYS A 123 -4.79 -13.57 -7.10
N GLU A 124 -4.43 -14.82 -6.82
CA GLU A 124 -3.24 -15.45 -7.41
C GLU A 124 -3.41 -15.68 -8.91
N GLU A 125 -4.56 -16.23 -9.32
CA GLU A 125 -4.93 -16.40 -10.72
C GLU A 125 -4.91 -15.06 -11.46
N ILE A 126 -5.62 -14.06 -10.93
CA ILE A 126 -5.73 -12.73 -11.54
C ILE A 126 -4.36 -12.04 -11.63
N SER A 127 -3.52 -12.15 -10.61
CA SER A 127 -2.19 -11.55 -10.58
C SER A 127 -1.34 -12.04 -11.76
N SER A 128 -1.42 -13.33 -12.08
CA SER A 128 -0.64 -13.97 -13.15
C SER A 128 -1.05 -13.55 -14.57
N LEU A 129 -2.26 -12.99 -14.75
CA LEU A 129 -2.75 -12.57 -16.08
C LEU A 129 -1.87 -11.47 -16.71
N THR A 130 -1.10 -10.73 -15.91
CA THR A 130 -0.20 -9.69 -16.40
C THR A 130 1.18 -10.19 -16.84
N ASP A 131 1.55 -11.44 -16.57
CA ASP A 131 2.93 -11.93 -16.75
C ASP A 131 3.43 -11.83 -18.21
N ASN A 132 2.50 -11.90 -19.18
CA ASN A 132 2.78 -11.80 -20.61
C ASN A 132 2.09 -10.61 -21.30
N LEU A 133 1.59 -9.65 -20.52
CA LEU A 133 0.90 -8.47 -21.03
C LEU A 133 1.73 -7.21 -20.79
N LYS A 134 1.36 -6.15 -21.52
CA LYS A 134 1.89 -4.80 -21.25
C LYS A 134 1.34 -4.20 -19.96
N ALA A 135 0.14 -4.63 -19.57
CA ALA A 135 -0.49 -4.21 -18.32
C ALA A 135 0.35 -4.65 -17.13
N GLU A 136 0.49 -3.77 -16.14
CA GLU A 136 1.25 -4.01 -14.91
C GLU A 136 0.34 -4.26 -13.72
N VAL A 137 -0.92 -3.85 -13.82
CA VAL A 137 -1.95 -3.93 -12.77
C VAL A 137 -3.23 -4.50 -13.35
N VAL A 138 -3.97 -5.23 -12.53
CA VAL A 138 -5.30 -5.76 -12.83
C VAL A 138 -6.34 -5.10 -11.94
N LEU A 139 -7.36 -4.54 -12.56
CA LEU A 139 -8.57 -4.02 -11.91
C LEU A 139 -9.74 -4.93 -12.23
N GLY A 140 -10.25 -5.65 -11.23
CA GLY A 140 -11.52 -6.38 -11.36
C GLY A 140 -12.72 -5.51 -10.99
N LEU A 141 -13.65 -5.35 -11.92
CA LEU A 141 -14.96 -4.73 -11.67
C LEU A 141 -16.00 -5.82 -11.38
N ILE A 142 -16.59 -5.74 -10.19
CA ILE A 142 -17.61 -6.69 -9.71
C ILE A 142 -18.98 -6.03 -9.82
N ASP A 143 -19.69 -6.27 -10.92
CA ASP A 143 -21.02 -5.71 -11.20
C ASP A 143 -22.13 -6.52 -10.51
N ARG A 144 -22.14 -6.43 -9.18
CA ARG A 144 -23.20 -6.95 -8.32
C ARG A 144 -23.04 -6.41 -6.90
N ASP A 145 -24.14 -6.36 -6.17
CA ASP A 145 -24.13 -5.96 -4.77
C ASP A 145 -23.51 -7.08 -3.90
N ILE A 146 -22.37 -6.79 -3.29
CA ILE A 146 -21.66 -7.66 -2.34
C ILE A 146 -21.07 -6.82 -1.22
N LYS A 147 -20.79 -7.44 -0.06
CA LYS A 147 -20.19 -6.72 1.07
C LYS A 147 -18.77 -6.23 0.73
N GLY A 148 -18.56 -4.92 0.84
CA GLY A 148 -17.31 -4.23 0.53
C GLY A 148 -17.45 -3.35 -0.72
N ILE A 149 -16.59 -2.34 -0.86
CA ILE A 149 -16.63 -1.40 -2.01
C ILE A 149 -15.37 -1.46 -2.87
N GLY A 150 -14.23 -1.77 -2.25
CA GLY A 150 -12.92 -1.87 -2.88
C GLY A 150 -12.01 -2.74 -2.02
N ILE A 151 -11.07 -3.41 -2.67
CA ILE A 151 -9.99 -4.12 -2.00
C ILE A 151 -8.76 -4.20 -2.92
N ALA A 152 -7.59 -3.99 -2.33
CA ALA A 152 -6.31 -4.22 -2.97
C ALA A 152 -5.37 -4.94 -2.00
N SER A 153 -4.45 -5.72 -2.56
CA SER A 153 -3.32 -6.21 -1.78
C SER A 153 -2.18 -5.22 -1.85
N THR A 154 -1.69 -4.81 -0.68
CA THR A 154 -0.53 -3.93 -0.54
C THR A 154 0.68 -4.48 -1.30
N PHE A 155 1.37 -3.62 -2.06
CA PHE A 155 2.51 -3.99 -2.91
C PHE A 155 2.22 -5.06 -3.98
N SER A 156 0.96 -5.35 -4.29
CA SER A 156 0.60 -6.27 -5.37
C SER A 156 0.25 -5.52 -6.65
N ASN A 157 -0.13 -6.27 -7.68
CA ASN A 157 -0.68 -5.78 -8.93
C ASN A 157 -2.21 -5.97 -9.04
N VAL A 158 -2.92 -6.38 -7.98
CA VAL A 158 -4.35 -6.70 -8.07
C VAL A 158 -5.18 -5.82 -7.15
N LEU A 159 -6.23 -5.23 -7.73
CA LEU A 159 -7.34 -4.63 -7.01
C LEU A 159 -8.69 -5.09 -7.57
N MET A 160 -9.72 -5.05 -6.73
CA MET A 160 -11.11 -5.26 -7.12
C MET A 160 -11.99 -4.14 -6.56
N VAL A 161 -12.97 -3.71 -7.34
CA VAL A 161 -13.94 -2.68 -6.96
C VAL A 161 -15.34 -3.19 -7.29
N VAL A 162 -16.27 -2.97 -6.36
CA VAL A 162 -17.68 -3.30 -6.54
C VAL A 162 -18.34 -2.19 -7.35
N ASP A 163 -19.00 -2.57 -8.43
CA ASP A 163 -19.52 -1.64 -9.43
C ASP A 163 -20.95 -1.98 -9.93
N PRO A 164 -21.96 -2.06 -9.04
CA PRO A 164 -23.34 -2.33 -9.46
C PRO A 164 -23.98 -1.16 -10.24
N PHE A 165 -23.30 -0.01 -10.33
CA PHE A 165 -23.78 1.22 -10.97
C PHE A 165 -22.90 1.65 -12.14
N LYS A 166 -22.14 0.72 -12.74
CA LYS A 166 -21.36 0.95 -13.98
C LYS A 166 -20.49 2.22 -13.96
N LEU A 167 -19.89 2.50 -12.82
CA LEU A 167 -19.05 3.63 -12.48
C LEU A 167 -19.66 5.00 -12.82
N GLU A 168 -20.98 5.17 -12.74
CA GLU A 168 -21.64 6.43 -13.10
C GLU A 168 -21.19 7.62 -12.21
N ASN A 169 -20.79 7.35 -10.97
CA ASN A 169 -20.51 8.38 -9.96
C ASN A 169 -19.01 8.69 -9.81
N PHE A 170 -18.67 9.96 -9.55
CA PHE A 170 -17.33 10.41 -9.16
C PHE A 170 -16.76 9.64 -7.96
N ASN A 171 -17.60 9.21 -7.01
CA ASN A 171 -17.16 8.42 -5.86
C ASN A 171 -16.43 7.14 -6.30
N SER A 172 -16.78 6.54 -7.44
CA SER A 172 -16.06 5.38 -7.97
C SER A 172 -14.61 5.71 -8.34
N SER A 173 -14.32 6.94 -8.80
CA SER A 173 -12.93 7.40 -9.00
C SER A 173 -12.15 7.47 -7.70
N VAL A 174 -12.80 7.89 -6.61
CA VAL A 174 -12.16 7.96 -5.28
C VAL A 174 -11.85 6.56 -4.78
N VAL A 175 -12.78 5.61 -4.91
CA VAL A 175 -12.58 4.21 -4.52
C VAL A 175 -11.45 3.58 -5.36
N ILE A 176 -11.49 3.67 -6.69
CA ILE A 176 -10.43 3.12 -7.53
C ILE A 176 -9.08 3.77 -7.20
N ALA A 177 -9.02 5.11 -7.06
CA ALA A 177 -7.79 5.80 -6.69
C ALA A 177 -7.22 5.34 -5.34
N HIS A 178 -8.09 5.10 -4.35
CA HIS A 178 -7.74 4.58 -3.03
C HIS A 178 -7.08 3.20 -3.15
N GLU A 179 -7.72 2.28 -3.85
CA GLU A 179 -7.20 0.92 -4.03
C GLU A 179 -5.89 0.90 -4.84
N LEU A 180 -5.76 1.77 -5.85
CA LEU A 180 -4.50 1.98 -6.57
C LEU A 180 -3.38 2.49 -5.64
N GLY A 181 -3.72 3.30 -4.62
CA GLY A 181 -2.77 3.78 -3.62
C GLY A 181 -2.20 2.65 -2.78
N HIS A 182 -3.03 1.68 -2.39
CA HIS A 182 -2.58 0.49 -1.66
C HIS A 182 -1.57 -0.35 -2.46
N LEU A 183 -1.67 -0.41 -3.79
CA LEU A 183 -0.68 -1.13 -4.62
C LEU A 183 0.74 -0.57 -4.47
N PHE A 184 0.88 0.72 -4.18
CA PHE A 184 2.17 1.36 -3.88
C PHE A 184 2.61 1.22 -2.42
N GLY A 185 1.82 0.56 -1.58
CA GLY A 185 2.11 0.44 -0.16
C GLY A 185 1.52 1.55 0.70
N ALA A 186 0.64 2.40 0.16
CA ALA A 186 -0.07 3.36 0.99
C ALA A 186 -0.96 2.63 2.00
N TRP A 187 -1.13 3.23 3.18
CA TRP A 187 -1.90 2.69 4.30
C TRP A 187 -3.01 3.66 4.67
N HIS A 188 -3.99 3.19 5.42
CA HIS A 188 -5.05 4.06 5.89
C HIS A 188 -4.56 5.15 6.84
N THR A 189 -4.98 6.39 6.59
CA THR A 189 -4.69 7.54 7.45
C THR A 189 -5.93 7.95 8.25
N GLN A 190 -5.73 8.79 9.28
CA GLN A 190 -6.82 9.46 10.02
C GLN A 190 -7.09 10.88 9.52
N ARG A 191 -6.46 11.29 8.42
CA ARG A 191 -6.56 12.64 7.88
C ARG A 191 -7.88 12.76 7.12
N LYS A 192 -8.82 13.56 7.63
CA LYS A 192 -10.20 13.69 7.09
C LYS A 192 -10.30 14.00 5.59
N ASN A 193 -9.27 14.62 5.01
CA ASN A 193 -9.26 15.00 3.59
C ASN A 193 -8.30 14.15 2.76
N ASP A 194 -7.72 13.08 3.32
CA ASP A 194 -6.86 12.19 2.56
C ASP A 194 -7.69 11.15 1.82
N PHE A 195 -7.32 10.86 0.58
CA PHE A 195 -8.00 9.84 -0.22
C PHE A 195 -7.83 8.44 0.37
N MET A 196 -6.79 8.19 1.17
CA MET A 196 -6.53 7.00 2.00
C MET A 196 -7.20 7.07 3.39
N LEU A 197 -8.22 7.91 3.60
CA LEU A 197 -8.93 7.99 4.89
C LEU A 197 -9.61 6.65 5.23
N PHE A 198 -9.35 6.11 6.42
CA PHE A 198 -9.87 4.82 6.87
C PHE A 198 -11.41 4.73 6.90
N SER A 199 -12.11 5.84 7.14
CA SER A 199 -13.58 5.89 7.19
C SER A 199 -14.23 6.04 5.83
N GLY A 200 -13.44 6.02 4.75
CA GLY A 200 -13.87 6.31 3.39
C GLY A 200 -13.67 7.78 3.04
N ALA A 201 -12.94 8.02 1.95
CA ALA A 201 -12.78 9.35 1.37
C ALA A 201 -13.90 9.65 0.36
N ASN A 202 -14.19 10.92 0.16
CA ASN A 202 -15.11 11.40 -0.88
C ASN A 202 -14.44 12.40 -1.85
N LYS A 203 -13.12 12.56 -1.75
CA LYS A 203 -12.33 13.51 -2.54
C LYS A 203 -10.97 12.91 -2.89
N LEU A 204 -10.46 13.28 -4.07
CA LEU A 204 -9.11 12.96 -4.53
C LEU A 204 -8.11 14.00 -4.03
N LEU A 205 -7.73 13.88 -2.75
CA LEU A 205 -6.79 14.78 -2.08
C LEU A 205 -5.78 13.95 -1.28
N GLY A 206 -4.49 14.24 -1.40
CA GLY A 206 -3.44 13.54 -0.68
C GLY A 206 -2.87 14.39 0.45
N SER A 207 -2.75 13.82 1.65
CA SER A 207 -1.97 14.38 2.75
C SER A 207 -0.47 14.20 2.49
N ASN A 208 0.35 14.75 3.38
CA ASN A 208 1.81 14.62 3.29
C ASN A 208 2.26 13.16 3.32
N GLU A 209 1.55 12.31 4.08
CA GLU A 209 1.89 10.92 4.31
C GLU A 209 1.60 10.08 3.06
N SER A 210 0.38 10.13 2.54
CA SER A 210 0.00 9.45 1.29
C SER A 210 0.82 9.96 0.10
N ASN A 211 1.08 11.28 0.04
CA ASN A 211 1.92 11.83 -1.02
C ASN A 211 3.38 11.34 -0.93
N ALA A 212 3.93 11.21 0.27
CA ALA A 212 5.32 10.77 0.46
C ALA A 212 5.52 9.32 0.02
N ILE A 213 4.61 8.41 0.40
CA ILE A 213 4.73 6.99 0.00
C ILE A 213 4.54 6.82 -1.51
N LEU A 214 3.59 7.52 -2.13
CA LEU A 214 3.36 7.45 -3.58
C LEU A 214 4.53 8.02 -4.37
N LYS A 215 5.16 9.11 -3.91
CA LYS A 215 6.39 9.63 -4.52
C LYS A 215 7.55 8.66 -4.37
N LEU A 216 7.72 8.07 -3.18
CA LEU A 216 8.78 7.09 -2.90
C LEU A 216 8.66 5.85 -3.79
N MET A 217 7.43 5.33 -3.95
CA MET A 217 7.15 4.07 -4.64
C MET A 217 6.69 4.26 -6.08
N ARG A 218 6.76 5.48 -6.61
CA ARG A 218 6.29 5.85 -7.95
C ARG A 218 6.75 4.91 -9.08
N ASN A 219 8.01 4.46 -9.01
CA ASN A 219 8.63 3.61 -10.02
C ASN A 219 8.56 2.11 -9.67
N TYR A 220 7.87 1.74 -8.60
CA TYR A 220 7.60 0.36 -8.26
C TYR A 220 6.84 -0.32 -9.41
N ASN A 221 7.21 -1.56 -9.71
CA ASN A 221 6.67 -2.32 -10.84
C ASN A 221 5.63 -3.35 -10.40
N PHE A 222 5.07 -3.21 -9.19
CA PHE A 222 4.03 -4.08 -8.64
C PHE A 222 4.44 -5.55 -8.47
N LYS A 223 5.75 -5.83 -8.46
CA LYS A 223 6.32 -7.16 -8.17
C LYS A 223 7.00 -7.14 -6.80
N PRO A 224 6.41 -7.79 -5.77
CA PRO A 224 6.95 -7.81 -4.40
C PRO A 224 8.43 -8.18 -4.30
N SER A 225 8.87 -9.11 -5.15
CA SER A 225 10.25 -9.61 -5.23
C SER A 225 11.29 -8.52 -5.49
N THR A 226 10.90 -7.39 -6.10
CA THR A 226 11.82 -6.28 -6.39
C THR A 226 12.19 -5.42 -5.19
N ILE A 227 11.39 -5.43 -4.13
CA ILE A 227 11.60 -4.58 -2.94
C ILE A 227 11.84 -5.38 -1.65
N ILE A 228 11.49 -6.67 -1.63
CA ILE A 228 11.47 -7.48 -0.40
C ILE A 228 12.84 -7.66 0.27
N ASN A 229 13.93 -7.50 -0.48
CA ASN A 229 15.30 -7.62 0.02
C ASN A 229 16.04 -6.27 0.10
N ASP A 230 15.40 -5.16 -0.28
CA ASP A 230 15.98 -3.82 -0.16
C ASP A 230 15.68 -3.23 1.23
N GLU A 231 16.56 -3.50 2.19
CA GLU A 231 16.41 -2.99 3.56
C GLU A 231 16.35 -1.44 3.63
N THR A 232 16.91 -0.74 2.65
CA THR A 232 16.86 0.73 2.62
C THR A 232 15.46 1.21 2.29
N ILE A 233 14.83 0.66 1.24
CA ILE A 233 13.46 1.05 0.87
C ILE A 233 12.46 0.64 1.97
N LEU A 234 12.59 -0.57 2.51
CA LEU A 234 11.72 -1.07 3.57
C LEU A 234 11.78 -0.18 4.83
N LYS A 235 12.98 0.22 5.26
CA LYS A 235 13.12 1.16 6.40
C LYS A 235 12.53 2.53 6.11
N ARG A 236 12.65 3.04 4.88
CA ARG A 236 12.04 4.33 4.50
C ARG A 236 10.52 4.26 4.54
N ILE A 237 9.91 3.20 4.00
CA ILE A 237 8.47 2.98 4.04
C ILE A 237 7.96 2.94 5.49
N SER A 238 8.56 2.08 6.33
CA SER A 238 8.13 1.93 7.73
C SER A 238 8.30 3.22 8.55
N ARG A 239 9.35 4.02 8.26
CA ARG A 239 9.52 5.34 8.87
C ARG A 239 8.42 6.32 8.47
N LEU A 240 7.93 6.28 7.24
CA LEU A 240 6.79 7.12 6.82
C LEU A 240 5.50 6.66 7.53
N TYR A 241 5.28 5.34 7.61
CA TYR A 241 4.16 4.73 8.32
C TYR A 241 4.08 5.18 9.79
N ASN A 242 5.19 5.16 10.52
CA ASN A 242 5.25 5.51 11.94
C ASN A 242 4.89 6.97 12.26
N ARG A 243 4.79 7.86 11.27
CA ARG A 243 4.41 9.26 11.50
C ARG A 243 2.92 9.38 11.76
N HIS A 244 2.08 8.84 10.88
CA HIS A 244 0.63 8.88 11.00
C HIS A 244 0.00 7.69 10.29
N HIS A 245 -0.64 6.81 11.05
CA HIS A 245 -1.42 5.68 10.56
C HIS A 245 -2.73 5.58 11.34
N ALA A 246 -3.76 4.95 10.76
CA ALA A 246 -4.97 4.66 11.50
C ALA A 246 -4.73 3.65 12.63
N LYS A 247 -5.51 3.74 13.71
CA LYS A 247 -5.48 2.76 14.80
C LYS A 247 -5.87 1.39 14.24
N GLY A 248 -5.04 0.38 14.50
CA GLY A 248 -5.25 -0.98 13.99
C GLY A 248 -4.74 -1.21 12.56
N GLU A 249 -4.28 -0.16 11.88
CA GLU A 249 -3.56 -0.32 10.62
C GLU A 249 -2.23 -1.05 10.87
N ILE A 250 -1.82 -1.85 9.89
CA ILE A 250 -0.61 -2.66 9.95
C ILE A 250 0.46 -2.00 9.10
N ASP A 251 1.71 -2.01 9.57
CA ASP A 251 2.85 -1.53 8.77
C ASP A 251 2.87 -2.26 7.40
N PRO A 252 2.85 -1.53 6.27
CA PRO A 252 2.81 -2.14 4.94
C PRO A 252 4.02 -3.04 4.66
N VAL A 253 5.19 -2.80 5.28
CA VAL A 253 6.36 -3.67 5.19
C VAL A 253 6.13 -4.98 5.93
N ALA A 254 5.54 -4.91 7.12
CA ALA A 254 5.17 -6.13 7.84
C ALA A 254 4.16 -6.96 7.02
N ARG A 255 3.21 -6.30 6.34
CA ARG A 255 2.28 -6.95 5.40
C ARG A 255 2.99 -7.66 4.26
N LEU A 256 3.85 -6.95 3.53
CA LEU A 256 4.68 -7.50 2.45
C LEU A 256 5.41 -8.78 2.88
N LEU A 257 6.15 -8.71 3.99
CA LEU A 257 6.96 -9.81 4.48
C LEU A 257 6.11 -10.98 5.01
N THR A 258 4.93 -10.69 5.54
CA THR A 258 4.00 -11.74 6.02
C THR A 258 3.36 -12.49 4.86
N ASP A 259 2.95 -11.79 3.81
CA ASP A 259 2.37 -12.41 2.63
C ASP A 259 3.41 -13.28 1.90
N GLU A 260 4.67 -12.82 1.78
CA GLU A 260 5.75 -13.69 1.28
C GLU A 260 6.00 -14.89 2.20
N GLY A 261 6.05 -14.68 3.52
CA GLY A 261 6.20 -15.76 4.49
C GLY A 261 5.09 -16.81 4.38
N LYS A 262 3.86 -16.38 4.09
CA LYS A 262 2.72 -17.24 3.80
C LYS A 262 2.94 -18.07 2.53
N ASN A 263 3.41 -17.44 1.45
CA ASN A 263 3.69 -18.14 0.19
C ASN A 263 4.78 -19.21 0.37
N LEU A 264 5.87 -18.87 1.05
CA LEU A 264 6.94 -19.82 1.41
C LEU A 264 6.41 -20.99 2.24
N TYR A 265 5.51 -20.73 3.20
CA TYR A 265 4.86 -21.78 4.00
C TYR A 265 4.01 -22.72 3.13
N HIS A 266 3.19 -22.18 2.21
CA HIS A 266 2.39 -23.00 1.29
C HIS A 266 3.25 -23.83 0.34
N ASN A 267 4.40 -23.30 -0.08
CA ASN A 267 5.40 -24.00 -0.88
C ASN A 267 6.27 -24.97 -0.06
N LYS A 268 5.93 -25.22 1.21
CA LYS A 268 6.65 -26.11 2.14
C LYS A 268 8.10 -25.70 2.42
N GLN A 269 8.46 -24.44 2.14
CA GLN A 269 9.77 -23.87 2.41
C GLN A 269 9.81 -23.28 3.83
N TYR A 270 9.55 -24.12 4.84
CA TYR A 270 9.25 -23.67 6.21
C TYR A 270 10.39 -22.88 6.87
N ASN A 271 11.65 -23.25 6.67
CA ASN A 271 12.80 -22.49 7.20
C ASN A 271 12.91 -21.08 6.61
N ALA A 272 12.64 -20.95 5.30
CA ALA A 272 12.60 -19.65 4.64
C ALA A 272 11.40 -18.82 5.12
N ALA A 273 10.23 -19.45 5.31
CA ALA A 273 9.04 -18.83 5.88
C ALA A 273 9.33 -18.27 7.28
N ILE A 274 9.94 -19.06 8.18
CA ILE A 274 10.36 -18.62 9.52
C ILE A 274 11.25 -17.37 9.44
N LYS A 275 12.27 -17.39 8.57
CA LYS A 275 13.19 -16.24 8.40
C LYS A 275 12.44 -14.99 7.96
N MET A 276 11.51 -15.11 7.01
CA MET A 276 10.73 -14.00 6.50
C MET A 276 9.75 -13.44 7.54
N LEU A 277 9.02 -14.32 8.24
CA LEU A 277 8.06 -13.95 9.27
C LEU A 277 8.73 -13.32 10.50
N LYS A 278 9.94 -13.78 10.87
CA LYS A 278 10.77 -13.09 11.88
C LYS A 278 11.16 -11.68 11.45
N ARG A 279 11.48 -11.46 10.17
CA ARG A 279 11.72 -10.10 9.63
C ARG A 279 10.46 -9.25 9.74
N SER A 280 9.30 -9.77 9.34
CA SER A 280 8.00 -9.09 9.48
C SER A 280 7.74 -8.61 10.93
N ASN A 281 7.95 -9.49 11.91
CA ASN A 281 7.77 -9.16 13.33
C ASN A 281 8.69 -8.05 13.85
N LYS A 282 9.83 -7.77 13.19
CA LYS A 282 10.69 -6.62 13.54
C LYS A 282 10.06 -5.28 13.17
N TYR A 283 9.23 -5.26 12.12
CA TYR A 283 8.48 -4.06 11.71
C TYR A 283 7.17 -3.92 12.49
N TYR A 284 6.44 -5.02 12.69
CA TYR A 284 5.18 -4.98 13.43
C TYR A 284 4.90 -6.29 14.20
N GLY A 285 5.48 -6.41 15.40
CA GLY A 285 5.38 -7.62 16.21
C GLY A 285 4.01 -7.88 16.85
N ARG A 286 3.04 -6.96 16.73
CA ARG A 286 1.70 -7.10 17.35
C ARG A 286 0.65 -7.63 16.39
N TRP A 287 1.04 -8.17 15.24
CA TRP A 287 0.07 -8.70 14.28
C TRP A 287 -0.11 -10.22 14.46
N GLY A 288 -1.29 -10.62 14.93
CA GLY A 288 -1.59 -12.03 15.18
C GLY A 288 -1.45 -12.93 13.95
N LYS A 289 -1.72 -12.42 12.73
CA LYS A 289 -1.61 -13.18 11.48
C LYS A 289 -0.19 -13.70 11.23
N THR A 290 0.82 -12.83 11.35
CA THR A 290 2.24 -13.21 11.19
C THR A 290 2.64 -14.32 12.15
N ARG A 291 2.22 -14.18 13.41
CA ARG A 291 2.55 -15.13 14.48
C ARG A 291 1.86 -16.47 14.29
N MET A 292 0.62 -16.49 13.81
CA MET A 292 -0.09 -17.73 13.51
C MET A 292 0.63 -18.53 12.41
N ILE A 293 1.09 -17.87 11.35
CA ILE A 293 1.86 -18.53 10.27
C ILE A 293 3.23 -18.97 10.78
N LEU A 294 3.87 -18.17 11.64
CA LEU A 294 5.15 -18.50 12.26
C LEU A 294 5.03 -19.75 13.15
N SER A 295 3.98 -19.84 13.96
CA SER A 295 3.64 -21.03 14.76
C SER A 295 3.51 -22.28 13.88
N LYS A 296 2.69 -22.21 12.82
CA LYS A 296 2.54 -23.32 11.87
C LYS A 296 3.88 -23.72 11.23
N SER A 297 4.70 -22.74 10.85
CA SER A 297 6.01 -23.00 10.24
C SER A 297 6.99 -23.66 11.22
N TYR A 298 6.92 -23.32 12.51
CA TYR A 298 7.71 -23.97 13.56
C TYR A 298 7.27 -25.40 13.81
N TYR A 299 5.96 -25.65 13.85
CA TYR A 299 5.41 -27.00 13.99
C TYR A 299 5.93 -27.94 12.90
N GLU A 300 5.91 -27.50 11.64
CA GLU A 300 6.38 -28.32 10.50
C GLU A 300 7.91 -28.58 10.55
N ASN A 301 8.68 -27.81 11.33
CA ASN A 301 10.10 -28.05 11.60
C ASN A 301 10.37 -28.76 12.94
N ASN A 302 9.34 -29.31 13.60
CA ASN A 302 9.42 -29.92 14.93
C ASN A 302 9.93 -28.98 16.05
N LEU A 303 9.80 -27.66 15.88
CA LEU A 303 10.12 -26.66 16.90
C LEU A 303 8.88 -26.38 17.76
N LEU A 304 8.49 -27.36 18.59
CA LEU A 304 7.17 -27.39 19.23
C LEU A 304 6.95 -26.30 20.30
N GLU A 305 7.95 -26.01 21.13
CA GLU A 305 7.85 -24.94 22.14
C GLU A 305 7.72 -23.55 21.48
N ASP A 306 8.52 -23.28 20.46
CA ASP A 306 8.43 -22.08 19.65
C ASP A 306 7.06 -21.97 18.95
N SER A 307 6.56 -23.09 18.44
CA SER A 307 5.23 -23.15 17.83
C SER A 307 4.12 -22.82 18.83
N PHE A 308 4.16 -23.41 20.03
CA PHE A 308 3.19 -23.10 21.10
C PHE A 308 3.27 -21.63 21.52
N THR A 309 4.48 -21.11 21.70
CA THR A 309 4.72 -19.71 22.09
C THR A 309 4.17 -18.74 21.05
N GLU A 310 4.39 -18.98 19.77
CA GLU A 310 3.85 -18.11 18.73
C GLU A 310 2.35 -18.32 18.51
N TYR A 311 1.80 -19.51 18.75
CA TYR A 311 0.34 -19.74 18.72
C TYR A 311 -0.37 -18.91 19.79
N THR A 312 0.08 -18.99 21.04
CA THR A 312 -0.49 -18.24 22.16
C THR A 312 -0.39 -16.73 21.94
N ARG A 313 0.78 -16.25 21.46
CA ARG A 313 0.95 -14.85 21.08
C ARG A 313 0.04 -14.45 19.91
N ALA A 314 -0.16 -15.31 18.92
CA ALA A 314 -1.05 -15.02 17.80
C ALA A 314 -2.48 -14.76 18.28
N VAL A 315 -3.00 -15.62 19.16
CA VAL A 315 -4.32 -15.46 19.78
C VAL A 315 -4.38 -14.21 20.65
N PHE A 316 -3.36 -13.97 21.49
CA PHE A 316 -3.26 -12.76 22.32
C PHE A 316 -3.31 -11.47 21.48
N PHE A 317 -2.66 -11.46 20.32
CA PHE A 317 -2.68 -10.35 19.38
C PHE A 317 -3.89 -10.38 18.40
N GLY A 318 -4.97 -11.08 18.76
CA GLY A 318 -6.27 -11.00 18.09
C GLY A 318 -6.43 -11.89 16.85
N SER A 319 -5.53 -12.83 16.58
CA SER A 319 -5.78 -13.85 15.56
C SER A 319 -6.90 -14.78 16.03
N LYS A 320 -7.84 -15.12 15.13
CA LYS A 320 -8.80 -16.20 15.40
C LYS A 320 -8.02 -17.49 15.71
N PRO A 321 -8.35 -18.20 16.81
CA PRO A 321 -7.73 -19.48 17.12
C PRO A 321 -7.91 -20.49 15.98
N ASP A 322 -6.83 -21.16 15.60
CA ASP A 322 -6.85 -22.28 14.66
C ASP A 322 -6.92 -23.59 15.44
N LYS A 323 -8.16 -24.04 15.72
CA LYS A 323 -8.42 -25.24 16.53
C LYS A 323 -7.80 -26.51 15.93
N HIS A 324 -7.60 -26.56 14.62
CA HIS A 324 -6.97 -27.73 13.98
C HIS A 324 -5.49 -27.77 14.29
N HIS A 325 -4.82 -26.61 14.16
CA HIS A 325 -3.41 -26.46 14.52
C HIS A 325 -3.15 -26.67 16.02
N GLU A 326 -4.02 -26.13 16.87
CA GLU A 326 -3.98 -26.31 18.32
C GLU A 326 -4.02 -27.79 18.72
N LYS A 327 -5.00 -28.55 18.22
CA LYS A 327 -5.10 -30.00 18.47
C LYS A 327 -3.90 -30.78 17.95
N LYS A 328 -3.34 -30.38 16.81
CA LYS A 328 -2.11 -30.98 16.26
C LYS A 328 -0.91 -30.77 17.19
N LEU A 329 -0.79 -29.57 17.77
CA LEU A 329 0.25 -29.24 18.75
C LEU A 329 0.07 -30.04 20.05
N GLU A 330 -1.13 -30.01 20.62
CA GLU A 330 -1.49 -30.74 21.84
C GLU A 330 -1.16 -32.23 21.71
N LYS A 331 -1.61 -32.87 20.62
CA LYS A 331 -1.31 -34.29 20.34
C LYS A 331 0.19 -34.56 20.28
N LYS A 332 0.97 -33.69 19.64
CA LYS A 332 2.43 -33.85 19.55
C LYS A 332 3.11 -33.78 20.91
N PHE A 333 2.68 -32.89 21.81
CA PHE A 333 3.19 -32.86 23.18
C PHE A 333 2.82 -34.12 23.96
N ILE A 334 1.57 -34.61 23.84
CA ILE A 334 1.14 -35.87 24.46
C ILE A 334 1.98 -37.05 23.96
N ASP A 335 2.22 -37.15 22.66
CA ASP A 335 3.00 -38.23 22.08
C ASP A 335 4.48 -38.16 22.51
N LEU A 336 5.05 -36.96 22.69
CA LEU A 336 6.38 -36.78 23.27
C LEU A 336 6.45 -37.19 24.74
N GLN A 337 5.43 -36.86 25.55
CA GLN A 337 5.37 -37.26 26.96
C GLN A 337 5.31 -38.77 27.16
N LYS A 338 4.75 -39.52 26.20
CA LYS A 338 4.77 -41.00 26.24
C LYS A 338 6.18 -41.56 26.06
N ILE A 339 7.05 -40.83 25.36
CA ILE A 339 8.44 -41.21 25.09
C ILE A 339 9.34 -40.75 26.24
N ASP A 340 9.16 -39.50 26.67
CA ASP A 340 9.88 -38.88 27.77
C ASP A 340 8.89 -38.14 28.69
N PRO A 341 8.51 -38.76 29.82
CA PRO A 341 7.57 -38.17 30.78
C PRO A 341 8.05 -36.86 31.42
N THR A 342 9.32 -36.49 31.29
CA THR A 342 9.86 -35.23 31.85
C THR A 342 9.54 -34.01 30.99
N ILE A 343 9.10 -34.21 29.74
CA ILE A 343 8.70 -33.12 28.84
C ILE A 343 7.45 -32.43 29.40
N SER A 344 7.53 -31.12 29.60
CA SER A 344 6.37 -30.31 29.99
C SER A 344 5.40 -30.16 28.82
N ASN A 345 4.13 -30.48 29.05
CA ASN A 345 3.06 -30.21 28.09
C ASN A 345 2.38 -28.88 28.48
N PRO A 346 2.59 -27.80 27.69
CA PRO A 346 2.08 -26.50 28.05
C PRO A 346 0.54 -26.37 27.89
N PHE A 347 -0.13 -27.39 27.35
CA PHE A 347 -1.60 -27.49 27.34
C PHE A 347 -2.17 -28.05 28.64
N ASN A 348 -1.36 -28.77 29.42
CA ASN A 348 -1.73 -29.21 30.76
C ASN A 348 -1.49 -28.06 31.73
N ILE A 349 -2.33 -27.03 31.67
CA ILE A 349 -2.41 -26.07 32.77
C ILE A 349 -3.02 -26.84 33.93
N ASN A 350 -2.22 -27.16 34.95
CA ASN A 350 -2.73 -27.73 36.20
C ASN A 350 -3.91 -26.87 36.67
N ASN A 351 -5.10 -27.48 36.77
CA ASN A 351 -6.26 -26.87 37.41
C ASN A 351 -5.96 -26.55 38.88
#